data_AF-A0A1E3P9Q7-F1
#
_entry.id   AF-A0A1E3P9Q7-F1
#
_cell.length_a   1.000
_cell.length_b   1.000
_cell.length_c   1.000
_cell.angle_alpha   90.00
_cell.angle_beta   90.00
_cell.angle_gamma   90.00
#
_symmetry.space_group_name_H-M   'P 1'
#
loop_
_entity.id
_entity.type
_entity.pdbx_description
1 polymer ?
#
loop_
_entity_poly.entity_id
_entity_poly.type
_entity_poly.pdbx_seq_one_letter_code
_entity_poly.pdbx_strand_id
1 'polypeptide(L)'
;MSQREPAISNLSSALKNVNINQDLRNPNLPNASNNLQSSLLNNNSNLTSNSESRITKFFKNQPLEGFTLFSHRSAPNGFKVAIVLSELNLDYNTIFLDFNNGEQRAPEFVSINPNARVPALIDHNVDNLSIWESGSIILYLVNKMLKEFGECSLWSDNLSDQSQITSWVFFQTSGHAPMIGQALHFRYFHSQQVPSAVERYTDEVRRVYGVVEMALAERREALIMELDTENAAAYSAGTTPLSQSRFFDYPVWLVGERITIADLAFVPWNNVVDRIGIDIKVEFPEVYKWTKHMMRRPAVIRALRGDQ
;
A
#
# COMPACT_ATOMS: atom_id res chain seq x y z
N MET A 1 35.83 -15.23 18.52
CA MET A 1 35.38 -14.42 19.68
C MET A 1 34.74 -13.16 19.09
N SER A 2 33.45 -12.87 19.14
CA SER A 2 32.29 -13.35 19.89
C SER A 2 31.07 -13.14 18.97
N GLN A 3 30.21 -14.15 18.79
CA GLN A 3 28.93 -14.00 18.09
C GLN A 3 27.97 -13.27 19.02
N ARG A 4 27.46 -12.09 18.61
CA ARG A 4 26.35 -11.42 19.31
C ARG A 4 25.05 -12.00 18.79
N GLU A 5 24.33 -12.71 19.64
CA GLU A 5 22.92 -13.03 19.41
C GLU A 5 22.09 -11.72 19.36
N PRO A 6 21.09 -11.60 18.46
CA PRO A 6 20.18 -10.48 18.48
C PRO A 6 19.26 -10.58 19.70
N ALA A 7 19.41 -9.63 20.62
CA ALA A 7 18.57 -9.51 21.81
C ALA A 7 17.12 -9.16 21.40
N ILE A 8 16.22 -10.12 21.52
CA ILE A 8 14.77 -9.90 21.40
C ILE A 8 14.36 -8.93 22.52
N SER A 9 13.94 -7.73 22.13
CA SER A 9 13.55 -6.67 23.06
C SER A 9 12.31 -7.06 23.88
N ASN A 10 12.44 -7.01 25.21
CA ASN A 10 11.37 -7.19 26.22
C ASN A 10 10.19 -6.20 26.09
N LEU A 11 10.27 -5.21 25.18
CA LEU A 11 9.17 -4.30 24.89
C LEU A 11 8.00 -4.99 24.17
N SER A 12 8.28 -6.03 23.35
CA SER A 12 7.23 -6.79 22.64
C SER A 12 6.30 -7.55 23.59
N SER A 13 6.82 -8.04 24.73
CA SER A 13 6.02 -8.68 25.77
C SER A 13 5.12 -7.72 26.55
N ALA A 14 5.51 -6.45 26.68
CA ALA A 14 4.74 -5.45 27.44
C ALA A 14 3.45 -5.02 26.71
N LEU A 15 3.42 -5.08 25.38
CA LEU A 15 2.25 -4.74 24.56
C LEU A 15 1.08 -5.73 24.72
N LYS A 16 1.30 -6.94 25.26
CA LYS A 16 0.21 -7.88 25.61
C LYS A 16 -0.75 -7.31 26.66
N ASN A 17 -0.34 -6.30 27.43
CA ASN A 17 -1.11 -5.77 28.55
C ASN A 17 -1.82 -4.43 28.26
N VAL A 18 -1.72 -3.89 27.04
CA VAL A 18 -2.45 -2.65 26.68
C VAL A 18 -3.87 -3.02 26.30
N ASN A 19 -4.70 -3.26 27.31
CA ASN A 19 -6.10 -3.57 27.19
C ASN A 19 -6.89 -2.26 27.02
N ILE A 20 -6.98 -1.74 25.79
CA ILE A 20 -7.82 -0.56 25.47
C ILE A 20 -9.28 -1.05 25.38
N ASN A 21 -9.86 -1.44 26.51
CA ASN A 21 -11.28 -1.71 26.69
C ASN A 21 -11.60 -1.87 28.18
N GLN A 22 -11.33 -0.84 28.97
CA GLN A 22 -11.97 -0.66 30.28
C GLN A 22 -12.33 0.81 30.44
N ASP A 23 -13.61 1.12 30.19
CA ASP A 23 -14.46 1.91 31.10
C ASP A 23 -15.68 2.48 30.38
N LEU A 24 -16.68 1.61 30.17
CA LEU A 24 -18.08 2.01 30.11
C LEU A 24 -18.90 0.94 30.85
N ARG A 25 -18.80 0.88 32.18
CA ARG A 25 -19.75 0.12 33.02
C ARG A 25 -20.66 1.11 33.76
N ASN A 26 -21.94 1.00 33.43
CA ASN A 26 -23.07 1.74 33.97
C ASN A 26 -23.32 1.34 35.45
N PRO A 27 -23.44 2.29 36.41
CA PRO A 27 -23.36 1.98 37.85
C PRO A 27 -24.62 1.39 38.52
N ASN A 28 -25.58 0.82 37.79
CA ASN A 28 -26.87 0.39 38.38
C ASN A 28 -27.25 -1.08 38.11
N LEU A 29 -26.43 -2.05 38.52
CA LEU A 29 -26.85 -3.47 38.63
C LEU A 29 -26.16 -4.14 39.85
N PRO A 30 -26.87 -4.96 40.65
CA PRO A 30 -26.33 -5.50 41.91
C PRO A 30 -25.31 -6.63 41.70
N ASN A 31 -24.30 -6.65 42.59
CA ASN A 31 -23.24 -7.64 42.66
C ASN A 31 -23.76 -9.05 42.98
N ALA A 32 -23.47 -10.01 42.10
CA ALA A 32 -23.44 -11.43 42.44
C ALA A 32 -21.99 -11.90 42.41
N SER A 33 -21.34 -11.89 43.57
CA SER A 33 -20.04 -12.52 43.78
C SER A 33 -20.23 -13.97 44.21
N ASN A 34 -19.23 -14.80 43.87
CA ASN A 34 -18.93 -16.13 44.41
C ASN A 34 -19.62 -17.30 43.72
N ASN A 35 -18.93 -17.87 42.73
CA ASN A 35 -18.48 -19.27 42.72
C ASN A 35 -18.02 -19.60 41.30
N LEU A 36 -16.70 -19.70 41.06
CA LEU A 36 -16.07 -20.48 39.97
C LEU A 36 -14.53 -20.33 39.98
N GLN A 37 -13.91 -20.21 41.16
CA GLN A 37 -12.44 -20.09 41.27
C GLN A 37 -11.76 -21.40 41.70
N SER A 38 -12.38 -22.56 41.40
CA SER A 38 -11.83 -23.88 41.74
C SER A 38 -11.89 -24.94 40.64
N SER A 39 -12.26 -24.59 39.39
CA SER A 39 -12.37 -25.57 38.29
C SER A 39 -11.44 -25.33 37.08
N LEU A 40 -10.53 -24.36 37.11
CA LEU A 40 -9.66 -24.02 35.96
C LEU A 40 -8.19 -24.47 36.09
N LEU A 41 -7.82 -25.21 37.15
CA LEU A 41 -6.44 -25.64 37.36
C LEU A 41 -6.11 -27.06 36.85
N ASN A 42 -7.01 -27.73 36.13
CA ASN A 42 -6.82 -29.16 35.85
C ASN A 42 -7.31 -29.66 34.48
N ASN A 43 -7.21 -28.86 33.41
CA ASN A 43 -7.36 -29.39 32.05
C ASN A 43 -6.65 -28.49 31.04
N ASN A 44 -5.37 -28.78 30.78
CA ASN A 44 -4.74 -28.81 29.43
C ASN A 44 -3.22 -29.01 29.53
N SER A 45 -2.81 -30.01 30.29
CA SER A 45 -1.51 -30.66 30.11
C SER A 45 -1.68 -31.79 29.09
N ASN A 46 -1.80 -31.45 27.80
CA ASN A 46 -1.58 -32.35 26.65
C ASN A 46 -1.89 -31.60 25.35
N LEU A 47 -0.90 -30.87 24.84
CA LEU A 47 -0.77 -30.46 23.42
C LEU A 47 0.71 -30.15 23.15
N THR A 48 1.58 -31.12 23.42
CA THR A 48 2.95 -31.15 22.90
C THR A 48 2.93 -31.66 21.46
N SER A 49 2.64 -30.76 20.53
CA SER A 49 3.38 -30.69 19.28
C SER A 49 3.83 -29.24 19.14
N ASN A 50 5.04 -28.95 19.63
CA ASN A 50 5.66 -27.63 19.53
C ASN A 50 6.13 -27.41 18.08
N SER A 51 5.21 -27.50 17.12
CA SER A 51 5.50 -27.21 15.72
C SER A 51 5.67 -25.71 15.62
N GLU A 52 6.93 -25.30 15.58
CA GLU A 52 7.33 -23.91 15.36
C GLU A 52 6.54 -23.28 14.20
N SER A 53 6.02 -22.06 14.42
CA SER A 53 5.21 -21.37 13.41
C SER A 53 6.03 -21.15 12.13
N ARG A 54 5.39 -21.15 10.95
CA ARG A 54 6.11 -20.91 9.70
C ARG A 54 6.80 -19.54 9.66
N ILE A 55 6.24 -18.55 10.37
CA ILE A 55 6.81 -17.21 10.48
C ILE A 55 8.11 -17.28 11.30
N THR A 56 8.09 -17.92 12.46
CA THR A 56 9.29 -18.15 13.28
C THR A 56 10.35 -18.93 12.48
N LYS A 57 9.96 -19.97 11.73
CA LYS A 57 10.87 -20.73 10.87
C LYS A 57 11.55 -19.86 9.81
N PHE A 58 10.80 -18.95 9.19
CA PHE A 58 11.36 -18.00 8.23
C PHE A 58 12.43 -17.12 8.90
N PHE A 59 12.13 -16.50 10.04
CA PHE A 59 13.08 -15.60 10.72
C PHE A 59 14.37 -16.30 11.18
N LYS A 60 14.31 -17.60 11.45
CA LYS A 60 15.49 -18.43 11.75
C LYS A 60 16.32 -18.81 10.51
N ASN A 61 15.74 -18.77 9.32
CA ASN A 61 16.35 -19.26 8.08
C ASN A 61 16.13 -18.25 6.94
N GLN A 62 16.50 -16.99 7.18
CA GLN A 62 16.32 -15.93 6.19
C GLN A 62 17.34 -16.09 5.03
N PRO A 63 16.95 -15.71 3.80
CA PRO A 63 17.89 -15.60 2.68
C PRO A 63 19.07 -14.65 3.00
N LEU A 64 20.18 -14.84 2.29
CA LEU A 64 21.37 -13.98 2.41
C LEU A 64 21.30 -12.75 1.49
N GLU A 65 20.51 -12.83 0.42
CA GLU A 65 20.41 -11.80 -0.62
C GLU A 65 18.97 -11.66 -1.12
N GLY A 66 18.72 -10.61 -1.90
CA GLY A 66 17.38 -10.28 -2.41
C GLY A 66 16.45 -9.71 -1.35
N PHE A 67 15.14 -9.80 -1.62
CA PHE A 67 14.12 -9.22 -0.75
C PHE A 67 13.04 -10.24 -0.34
N THR A 68 12.47 -10.07 0.85
CA THR A 68 11.24 -10.76 1.24
C THR A 68 10.13 -9.75 1.53
N LEU A 69 9.03 -9.86 0.80
CA LEU A 69 7.83 -9.05 0.97
C LEU A 69 6.78 -9.79 1.81
N PHE A 70 6.46 -9.28 2.99
CA PHE A 70 5.28 -9.71 3.73
C PHE A 70 4.04 -8.96 3.26
N SER A 71 3.03 -9.68 2.82
CA SER A 71 1.82 -9.13 2.19
C SER A 71 0.56 -9.90 2.59
N HIS A 72 -0.58 -9.53 2.02
CA HIS A 72 -1.84 -10.29 2.07
C HIS A 72 -2.45 -10.32 0.67
N ARG A 73 -3.11 -11.43 0.30
CA ARG A 73 -3.60 -11.67 -1.07
C ARG A 73 -4.62 -10.64 -1.58
N SER A 74 -5.21 -9.89 -0.67
CA SER A 74 -6.17 -8.83 -0.98
C SER A 74 -5.72 -7.44 -0.53
N ALA A 75 -4.43 -7.23 -0.27
CA ALA A 75 -3.90 -5.94 0.20
C ALA A 75 -3.37 -5.10 -0.97
N PRO A 76 -4.06 -4.02 -1.40
CA PRO A 76 -3.59 -3.17 -2.48
C PRO A 76 -2.20 -2.58 -2.20
N ASN A 77 -1.92 -2.19 -0.95
CA ASN A 77 -0.60 -1.70 -0.56
C ASN A 77 0.52 -2.75 -0.67
N GLY A 78 0.19 -4.04 -0.53
CA GLY A 78 1.15 -5.12 -0.74
C GLY A 78 1.54 -5.24 -2.22
N PHE A 79 0.54 -5.26 -3.10
CA PHE A 79 0.77 -5.27 -4.54
C PHE A 79 1.44 -4.00 -5.06
N LYS A 80 1.25 -2.84 -4.40
CA LYS A 80 2.00 -1.61 -4.72
C LYS A 80 3.51 -1.83 -4.60
N VAL A 81 3.96 -2.49 -3.53
CA VAL A 81 5.38 -2.81 -3.33
C VAL A 81 5.86 -3.85 -4.33
N ALA A 82 5.08 -4.91 -4.56
CA ALA A 82 5.38 -5.93 -5.56
C ALA A 82 5.56 -5.33 -6.97
N ILE A 83 4.70 -4.38 -7.36
CA ILE A 83 4.81 -3.66 -8.64
C ILE A 83 6.14 -2.93 -8.75
N VAL A 84 6.54 -2.17 -7.72
CA VAL A 84 7.81 -1.41 -7.75
C VAL A 84 9.01 -2.35 -7.76
N LEU A 85 9.01 -3.43 -6.98
CA LEU A 85 10.06 -4.46 -7.03
C LEU A 85 10.19 -5.06 -8.43
N SER A 86 9.06 -5.45 -9.05
CA SER A 86 9.05 -6.04 -10.39
C SER A 86 9.43 -5.06 -11.51
N GLU A 87 9.07 -3.78 -11.40
CA GLU A 87 9.46 -2.73 -12.37
C GLU A 87 10.95 -2.40 -12.28
N LEU A 88 11.53 -2.46 -11.07
CA LEU A 88 12.97 -2.31 -10.85
C LEU A 88 13.78 -3.59 -11.09
N ASN A 89 13.09 -4.69 -11.47
CA ASN A 89 13.70 -6.00 -11.70
C ASN A 89 14.52 -6.50 -10.49
N LEU A 90 14.00 -6.28 -9.28
CA LEU A 90 14.59 -6.74 -8.04
C LEU A 90 14.06 -8.13 -7.68
N ASP A 91 14.95 -9.04 -7.29
CA ASP A 91 14.57 -10.38 -6.89
C ASP A 91 13.91 -10.38 -5.51
N TYR A 92 12.67 -10.87 -5.43
CA TYR A 92 11.94 -10.97 -4.18
C TYR A 92 11.06 -12.21 -4.11
N ASN A 93 10.76 -12.63 -2.88
CA ASN A 93 9.71 -13.61 -2.60
C ASN A 93 8.60 -12.98 -1.75
N THR A 94 7.34 -13.35 -2.01
CA THR A 94 6.21 -12.88 -1.19
C THR A 94 5.76 -13.91 -0.16
N ILE A 95 5.72 -13.52 1.11
CA ILE A 95 5.05 -14.25 2.18
C ILE A 95 3.68 -13.62 2.42
N PHE A 96 2.63 -14.28 1.91
CA PHE A 96 1.25 -13.90 2.22
C PHE A 96 0.87 -14.36 3.63
N LEU A 97 0.68 -13.42 4.55
CA LEU A 97 0.24 -13.68 5.92
C LEU A 97 -1.24 -14.07 5.96
N ASP A 98 -1.59 -14.99 6.86
CA ASP A 98 -2.97 -15.35 7.16
C ASP A 98 -3.45 -14.60 8.41
N PHE A 99 -4.37 -13.65 8.20
CA PHE A 99 -4.91 -12.83 9.28
C PHE A 99 -5.92 -13.55 10.16
N ASN A 100 -6.58 -14.61 9.66
CA ASN A 100 -7.50 -15.43 10.43
C ASN A 100 -6.74 -16.25 11.48
N ASN A 101 -5.55 -16.72 11.11
CA ASN A 101 -4.63 -17.42 12.01
C ASN A 101 -3.75 -16.46 12.84
N GLY A 102 -3.91 -15.15 12.67
CA GLY A 102 -3.23 -14.13 13.47
C GLY A 102 -1.72 -14.07 13.26
N GLU A 103 -1.20 -14.51 12.09
CA GLU A 103 0.24 -14.59 11.83
C GLU A 103 0.94 -13.22 11.88
N GLN A 104 0.23 -12.15 11.56
CA GLN A 104 0.70 -10.76 11.72
C GLN A 104 0.95 -10.36 13.19
N ARG A 105 0.58 -11.21 14.16
CA ARG A 105 0.85 -11.02 15.59
C ARG A 105 2.02 -11.88 16.08
N ALA A 106 2.67 -12.66 15.21
CA ALA A 106 3.87 -13.40 15.56
C ALA A 106 4.93 -12.41 16.11
N PRO A 107 5.55 -12.67 17.28
CA PRO A 107 6.49 -11.73 17.89
C PRO A 107 7.63 -11.30 16.95
N GLU A 108 8.10 -12.23 16.12
CA GLU A 108 9.17 -12.01 15.16
C GLU A 108 8.71 -11.05 14.05
N PHE A 109 7.47 -11.18 13.55
CA PHE A 109 6.93 -10.22 12.60
C PHE A 109 6.69 -8.84 13.22
N VAL A 110 6.16 -8.79 14.44
CA VAL A 110 5.94 -7.52 15.15
C VAL A 110 7.26 -6.80 15.43
N SER A 111 8.35 -7.54 15.65
CA SER A 111 9.67 -6.91 15.85
C SER A 111 10.21 -6.19 14.61
N ILE A 112 9.84 -6.63 13.40
CA ILE A 112 10.24 -5.96 12.17
C ILE A 112 9.23 -4.88 11.75
N ASN A 113 7.98 -5.01 12.17
CA ASN A 113 6.91 -4.08 11.87
C ASN A 113 6.01 -3.89 13.11
N PRO A 114 6.25 -2.84 13.91
CA PRO A 114 5.54 -2.61 15.15
C PRO A 114 4.03 -2.34 14.95
N ASN A 115 3.62 -1.92 13.76
CA ASN A 115 2.20 -1.69 13.42
C ASN A 115 1.43 -2.99 13.16
N ALA A 116 2.13 -4.13 12.96
CA ALA A 116 1.51 -5.41 12.64
C ALA A 116 0.52 -5.32 11.44
N ARG A 117 0.92 -4.58 10.39
CA ARG A 117 0.14 -4.35 9.15
C ARG A 117 1.01 -4.53 7.92
N VAL A 118 0.50 -5.23 6.91
CA VAL A 118 1.20 -5.36 5.63
C VAL A 118 1.05 -4.09 4.78
N PRO A 119 2.03 -3.76 3.91
CA PRO A 119 3.27 -4.50 3.66
C PRO A 119 4.37 -4.25 4.69
N ALA A 120 5.26 -5.23 4.81
CA ALA A 120 6.60 -5.07 5.36
C ALA A 120 7.61 -5.72 4.41
N LEU A 121 8.78 -5.12 4.26
CA LEU A 121 9.84 -5.59 3.39
C LEU A 121 11.08 -5.87 4.24
N ILE A 122 11.77 -6.97 3.95
CA ILE A 122 13.13 -7.23 4.42
C ILE A 122 14.08 -7.13 3.24
N ASP A 123 15.11 -6.29 3.37
CA ASP A 123 16.26 -6.27 2.46
C ASP A 123 17.38 -7.15 3.04
N HIS A 124 17.56 -8.33 2.48
CA HIS A 124 18.56 -9.29 2.96
C HIS A 124 20.00 -8.83 2.65
N ASN A 125 20.16 -7.97 1.64
CA ASN A 125 21.45 -7.42 1.24
C ASN A 125 22.02 -6.42 2.26
N VAL A 126 21.21 -5.97 3.23
CA VAL A 126 21.58 -4.98 4.24
C VAL A 126 21.27 -5.50 5.64
N ASP A 127 21.87 -6.63 6.01
CA ASP A 127 21.73 -7.26 7.34
C ASP A 127 20.26 -7.42 7.79
N ASN A 128 19.43 -7.92 6.87
CA ASN A 128 17.99 -8.08 7.07
C ASN A 128 17.27 -6.79 7.51
N LEU A 129 17.64 -5.64 6.93
CA LEU A 129 16.99 -4.37 7.19
C LEU A 129 15.48 -4.47 6.93
N SER A 130 14.69 -4.17 7.97
CA SER A 130 13.24 -4.10 7.85
C SER A 130 12.77 -2.69 7.50
N ILE A 131 11.86 -2.58 6.53
CA ILE A 131 11.10 -1.38 6.22
C ILE A 131 9.61 -1.71 6.27
N TRP A 132 8.84 -0.93 7.02
CA TRP A 132 7.39 -0.98 7.09
C TRP A 132 6.81 0.37 6.63
N GLU A 133 5.51 0.40 6.31
CA GLU A 133 4.82 1.43 5.53
C GLU A 133 5.12 1.42 4.02
N SER A 134 4.06 1.25 3.24
CA SER A 134 4.16 1.10 1.79
C SER A 134 4.81 2.30 1.07
N GLY A 135 4.60 3.52 1.57
CA GLY A 135 5.26 4.73 1.04
C GLY A 135 6.75 4.77 1.36
N SER A 136 7.12 4.39 2.57
CA SER A 136 8.53 4.28 2.98
C SER A 136 9.27 3.21 2.19
N ILE A 137 8.63 2.07 1.95
CA ILE A 137 9.22 0.96 1.19
C ILE A 137 9.54 1.38 -0.25
N ILE A 138 8.58 1.96 -0.98
CA ILE A 138 8.82 2.34 -2.39
C ILE A 138 9.85 3.47 -2.51
N LEU A 139 9.89 4.40 -1.54
CA LEU A 139 10.94 5.42 -1.45
C LEU A 139 12.32 4.79 -1.18
N TYR A 140 12.39 3.82 -0.27
CA TYR A 140 13.63 3.09 0.01
C TYR A 140 14.16 2.40 -1.26
N LEU A 141 13.32 1.66 -1.98
CA LEU A 141 13.70 0.93 -3.19
C LEU A 141 14.29 1.86 -4.26
N VAL A 142 13.61 2.96 -4.58
CA VAL A 142 14.11 3.87 -5.61
C VAL A 142 15.37 4.62 -5.20
N ASN A 143 15.52 4.96 -3.92
CA ASN A 143 16.73 5.59 -3.40
C ASN A 143 17.91 4.61 -3.38
N LYS A 144 17.68 3.34 -3.04
CA LYS A 144 18.70 2.27 -3.14
C LYS A 144 19.18 2.13 -4.58
N MET A 145 18.27 2.03 -5.54
CA MET A 145 18.63 1.94 -6.96
C MET A 145 19.42 3.15 -7.44
N LEU A 146 18.96 4.36 -7.14
CA LEU A 146 19.68 5.59 -7.52
C LEU A 146 21.08 5.63 -6.89
N LYS A 147 21.22 5.22 -5.63
CA LYS A 147 22.51 5.20 -4.93
C LYS A 147 23.48 4.15 -5.49
N GLU A 148 22.99 2.97 -5.86
CA GLU A 148 23.82 1.85 -6.31
C GLU A 148 24.22 1.97 -7.78
N PHE A 149 23.30 2.45 -8.64
CA PHE A 149 23.50 2.49 -10.08
C PHE A 149 23.68 3.90 -10.66
N GLY A 150 23.49 4.94 -9.86
CA GLY A 150 23.55 6.35 -10.31
C GLY A 150 22.31 6.80 -11.09
N GLU A 151 21.38 5.88 -11.39
CA GLU A 151 20.12 6.16 -12.06
C GLU A 151 19.00 5.26 -11.53
N CYS A 152 17.75 5.71 -11.70
CA CYS A 152 16.57 4.91 -11.37
C CYS A 152 15.42 5.31 -12.30
N SER A 153 14.86 4.33 -13.03
CA SER A 153 13.83 4.55 -14.05
C SER A 153 12.50 5.07 -13.47
N LEU A 154 12.25 4.89 -12.17
CA LEU A 154 11.01 5.26 -11.47
C LEU A 154 11.17 6.48 -10.54
N TRP A 155 12.32 7.17 -10.59
CA TRP A 155 12.67 8.26 -9.69
C TRP A 155 13.39 9.38 -10.42
N SER A 156 13.73 10.46 -9.73
CA SER A 156 14.51 11.59 -10.27
C SER A 156 15.72 11.84 -9.39
N ASP A 157 16.83 12.28 -9.98
CA ASP A 157 18.00 12.81 -9.28
C ASP A 157 17.85 14.31 -8.98
N ASN A 158 16.83 14.96 -9.54
CA ASN A 158 16.51 16.36 -9.31
C ASN A 158 15.63 16.53 -8.05
N LEU A 159 16.06 17.38 -7.10
CA LEU A 159 15.35 17.61 -5.84
C LEU A 159 13.92 18.16 -6.04
N SER A 160 13.71 19.01 -7.05
CA SER A 160 12.38 19.55 -7.36
C SER A 160 11.44 18.42 -7.74
N ASP A 161 11.84 17.55 -8.67
CA ASP A 161 11.04 16.40 -9.08
C ASP A 161 10.81 15.43 -7.92
N GLN A 162 11.84 15.14 -7.12
CA GLN A 162 11.70 14.29 -5.93
C GLN A 162 10.64 14.83 -4.98
N SER A 163 10.58 16.15 -4.78
CA SER A 163 9.56 16.79 -3.94
C SER A 163 8.15 16.62 -4.52
N GLN A 164 8.00 16.72 -5.85
CA GLN A 164 6.72 16.54 -6.53
C GLN A 164 6.27 15.07 -6.47
N ILE A 165 7.16 14.12 -6.75
CA ILE A 165 6.85 12.69 -6.67
C ILE A 165 6.46 12.32 -5.24
N THR A 166 7.22 12.81 -4.25
CA THR A 166 6.94 12.57 -2.83
C THR A 166 5.58 13.15 -2.44
N SER A 167 5.22 14.34 -2.92
CA SER A 167 3.91 14.95 -2.64
C SER A 167 2.77 14.06 -3.10
N TRP A 168 2.85 13.49 -4.31
CA TRP A 168 1.85 12.54 -4.81
C TRP A 168 1.84 11.21 -4.05
N VAL A 169 3.01 10.70 -3.67
CA VAL A 169 3.11 9.49 -2.82
C VAL A 169 2.40 9.71 -1.49
N PHE A 170 2.64 10.83 -0.81
CA PHE A 170 2.00 11.17 0.45
C PHE A 170 0.50 11.47 0.30
N PHE A 171 0.10 12.18 -0.77
CA PHE A 171 -1.31 12.38 -1.11
C PHE A 171 -2.03 11.03 -1.26
N GLN A 172 -1.39 10.07 -1.93
CA GLN A 172 -1.95 8.74 -2.12
C GLN A 172 -2.02 7.95 -0.80
N THR A 173 -0.92 7.86 -0.05
CA THR A 173 -0.87 7.03 1.16
C THR A 173 -1.70 7.56 2.31
N SER A 174 -1.95 8.89 2.38
CA SER A 174 -2.67 9.52 3.50
C SER A 174 -4.09 9.98 3.16
N GLY A 175 -4.36 10.38 1.91
CA GLY A 175 -5.64 10.94 1.48
C GLY A 175 -6.43 10.04 0.54
N HIS A 176 -5.78 9.19 -0.24
CA HIS A 176 -6.47 8.28 -1.18
C HIS A 176 -6.78 6.93 -0.54
N ALA A 177 -5.74 6.15 -0.20
CA ALA A 177 -5.88 4.80 0.33
C ALA A 177 -6.72 4.74 1.63
N PRO A 178 -6.52 5.62 2.63
CA PRO A 178 -7.33 5.59 3.84
C PRO A 178 -8.80 5.88 3.56
N MET A 179 -9.12 6.84 2.69
CA MET A 179 -10.51 7.19 2.38
C MET A 179 -11.24 6.06 1.64
N ILE A 180 -10.57 5.37 0.72
CA ILE A 180 -11.10 4.15 0.09
C ILE A 180 -11.34 3.07 1.15
N GLY A 181 -10.40 2.89 2.08
CA GLY A 181 -10.53 1.94 3.19
C GLY A 181 -11.76 2.23 4.05
N GLN A 182 -12.01 3.50 4.39
CA GLN A 182 -13.19 3.89 5.15
C GLN A 182 -14.49 3.68 4.37
N ALA A 183 -14.53 4.02 3.08
CA ALA A 183 -15.69 3.77 2.22
C ALA A 183 -16.03 2.28 2.16
N LEU A 184 -15.03 1.41 1.96
CA LEU A 184 -15.20 -0.05 2.00
C LEU A 184 -15.69 -0.54 3.37
N HIS A 185 -15.15 0.00 4.46
CA HIS A 185 -15.55 -0.38 5.81
C HIS A 185 -17.03 -0.10 6.07
N PHE A 186 -17.47 1.15 5.88
CA PHE A 186 -18.87 1.52 6.12
C PHE A 186 -19.84 0.87 5.15
N ARG A 187 -19.39 0.51 3.94
CA ARG A 187 -20.22 -0.18 2.95
C ARG A 187 -20.41 -1.67 3.21
N TYR A 188 -19.39 -2.36 3.75
CA TYR A 188 -19.39 -3.83 3.80
C TYR A 188 -19.18 -4.45 5.18
N PHE A 189 -18.43 -3.79 6.08
CA PHE A 189 -17.89 -4.44 7.28
C PHE A 189 -18.34 -3.78 8.59
N HIS A 190 -18.87 -2.56 8.55
CA HIS A 190 -19.39 -1.90 9.73
C HIS A 190 -20.64 -2.64 10.25
N SER A 191 -20.80 -2.70 11.58
CA SER A 191 -21.87 -3.45 12.25
C SER A 191 -23.27 -2.88 12.02
N GLN A 192 -23.35 -1.66 11.50
CA GLN A 192 -24.59 -0.95 11.17
C GLN A 192 -24.46 -0.26 9.82
N GLN A 193 -25.58 -0.17 9.09
CA GLN A 193 -25.63 0.63 7.87
C GLN A 193 -25.77 2.10 8.22
N VAL A 194 -24.81 2.91 7.77
CA VAL A 194 -24.78 4.36 8.01
C VAL A 194 -24.59 5.06 6.65
N PRO A 195 -25.68 5.34 5.91
CA PRO A 195 -25.59 5.88 4.55
C PRO A 195 -24.75 7.15 4.45
N SER A 196 -24.89 8.07 5.41
CA SER A 196 -24.11 9.32 5.45
C SER A 196 -22.60 9.09 5.61
N ALA A 197 -22.19 8.01 6.28
CA ALA A 197 -20.77 7.66 6.39
C ALA A 197 -20.26 7.07 5.07
N VAL A 198 -21.05 6.22 4.41
CA VAL A 198 -20.69 5.68 3.08
C VAL A 198 -20.55 6.82 2.07
N GLU A 199 -21.52 7.73 2.02
CA GLU A 199 -21.52 8.91 1.15
C GLU A 199 -20.30 9.79 1.43
N ARG A 200 -20.06 10.16 2.68
CA ARG A 200 -18.91 10.99 3.09
C ARG A 200 -17.58 10.50 2.51
N TYR A 201 -17.28 9.20 2.65
CA TYR A 201 -16.00 8.68 2.18
C TYR A 201 -15.99 8.41 0.68
N THR A 202 -17.13 8.05 0.08
CA THR A 202 -17.20 7.88 -1.38
C THR A 202 -17.01 9.21 -2.09
N ASP A 203 -17.61 10.28 -1.58
CA ASP A 203 -17.46 11.64 -2.13
C ASP A 203 -16.04 12.18 -1.93
N GLU A 204 -15.41 11.90 -0.79
CA GLU A 204 -14.00 12.25 -0.61
C GLU A 204 -13.09 11.50 -1.58
N VAL A 205 -13.35 10.22 -1.87
CA VAL A 205 -12.60 9.48 -2.88
C VAL A 205 -12.83 10.08 -4.27
N ARG A 206 -14.06 10.45 -4.64
CA ARG A 206 -14.32 11.17 -5.90
C ARG A 206 -13.58 12.51 -5.96
N ARG A 207 -13.56 13.28 -4.88
CA ARG A 207 -12.81 14.54 -4.78
C ARG A 207 -11.31 14.30 -5.00
N VAL A 208 -10.75 13.27 -4.39
CA VAL A 208 -9.35 12.88 -4.54
C VAL A 208 -9.04 12.47 -5.99
N TYR A 209 -9.88 11.66 -6.63
CA TYR A 209 -9.72 11.35 -8.06
C TYR A 209 -9.87 12.59 -8.94
N GLY A 210 -10.73 13.55 -8.58
CA GLY A 210 -10.85 14.83 -9.27
C GLY A 210 -9.53 15.61 -9.31
N VAL A 211 -8.72 15.55 -8.24
CA VAL A 211 -7.39 16.16 -8.21
C VAL A 211 -6.43 15.46 -9.19
N VAL A 212 -6.46 14.11 -9.22
CA VAL A 212 -5.62 13.33 -10.13
C VAL A 212 -6.03 13.54 -11.59
N GLU A 213 -7.34 13.52 -11.87
CA GLU A 213 -7.93 13.76 -13.19
C GLU A 213 -7.51 15.13 -13.73
N MET A 214 -7.65 16.18 -12.92
CA MET A 214 -7.26 17.53 -13.31
C MET A 214 -5.77 17.64 -13.61
N ALA A 215 -4.90 17.06 -12.77
CA ALA A 215 -3.46 17.08 -13.00
C ALA A 215 -3.07 16.35 -14.29
N LEU A 216 -3.69 15.21 -14.59
CA LEU A 216 -3.43 14.47 -15.84
C LEU A 216 -3.98 15.20 -17.07
N ALA A 217 -5.13 15.86 -16.95
CA ALA A 217 -5.70 16.69 -18.01
C ALA A 217 -4.78 17.87 -18.36
N GLU A 218 -4.26 18.58 -17.36
CA GLU A 218 -3.27 19.66 -17.55
C GLU A 218 -2.01 19.16 -18.26
N ARG A 219 -1.49 17.99 -17.86
CA ARG A 219 -0.34 17.35 -18.53
C ARG A 219 -0.64 17.00 -19.98
N ARG A 220 -1.85 16.54 -20.28
CA ARG A 220 -2.27 16.21 -21.63
C ARG A 220 -2.41 17.45 -22.50
N GLU A 221 -3.02 18.50 -21.97
CA GLU A 221 -3.15 19.77 -22.68
C GLU A 221 -1.76 20.31 -23.06
N ALA A 222 -0.83 20.35 -22.10
CA ALA A 222 0.56 20.76 -22.34
C ALA A 222 1.23 19.89 -23.42
N LEU A 223 1.14 18.56 -23.33
CA LEU A 223 1.70 17.64 -24.30
C LEU A 223 1.15 17.88 -25.72
N ILE A 224 -0.16 18.06 -25.85
CA ILE A 224 -0.80 18.28 -27.15
C ILE A 224 -0.34 19.60 -27.75
N MET A 225 -0.29 20.67 -26.96
CA MET A 225 0.14 21.99 -27.43
C MET A 225 1.61 22.01 -27.84
N GLU A 226 2.46 21.28 -27.13
CA GLU A 226 3.89 21.16 -27.45
C GLU A 226 4.13 20.38 -28.75
N LEU A 227 3.38 19.30 -28.97
CA LEU A 227 3.57 18.41 -30.13
C LEU A 227 2.79 18.83 -31.39
N ASP A 228 1.81 19.73 -31.25
CA ASP A 228 0.94 20.23 -32.32
C ASP A 228 0.82 21.77 -32.26
N THR A 229 1.98 22.43 -32.32
CA THR A 229 2.12 23.89 -32.15
C THR A 229 1.30 24.71 -33.15
N GLU A 230 1.10 24.18 -34.37
CA GLU A 230 0.29 24.82 -35.42
C GLU A 230 -1.19 24.93 -35.02
N ASN A 231 -1.71 23.97 -34.24
CA ASN A 231 -3.11 23.93 -33.79
C ASN A 231 -3.30 24.29 -32.31
N ALA A 232 -2.21 24.60 -31.58
CA ALA A 232 -2.23 24.87 -30.14
C ALA A 232 -3.24 25.96 -29.73
N ALA A 233 -3.36 27.03 -30.52
CA ALA A 233 -4.31 28.10 -30.26
C ALA A 233 -5.78 27.63 -30.30
N ALA A 234 -6.09 26.69 -31.20
CA ALA A 234 -7.45 26.16 -31.35
C ALA A 234 -7.85 25.25 -30.18
N TYR A 235 -6.90 24.46 -29.67
CA TYR A 235 -7.08 23.64 -28.47
C TYR A 235 -7.22 24.51 -27.21
N SER A 236 -6.33 25.48 -27.01
CA SER A 236 -6.34 26.37 -25.83
C SER A 236 -7.62 27.21 -25.75
N ALA A 237 -8.12 27.66 -26.90
CA ALA A 237 -9.37 28.41 -26.98
C ALA A 237 -10.63 27.53 -26.84
N GLY A 238 -10.49 26.21 -26.74
CA GLY A 238 -11.63 25.26 -26.69
C GLY A 238 -12.42 25.15 -27.99
N THR A 239 -11.94 25.75 -29.08
CA THR A 239 -12.58 25.70 -30.40
C THR A 239 -12.41 24.34 -31.09
N THR A 240 -11.34 23.62 -30.73
CA THR A 240 -11.10 22.23 -31.15
C THR A 240 -10.99 21.36 -29.90
N PRO A 241 -11.82 20.31 -29.76
CA PRO A 241 -11.70 19.36 -28.65
C PRO A 241 -10.33 18.65 -28.68
N LEU A 242 -9.69 18.50 -27.51
CA LEU A 242 -8.42 17.76 -27.37
C LEU A 242 -8.51 16.33 -27.91
N SER A 243 -9.71 15.73 -27.93
CA SER A 243 -9.97 14.40 -28.48
C SER A 243 -9.69 14.27 -29.98
N GLN A 244 -9.54 15.37 -30.71
CA GLN A 244 -9.14 15.36 -32.12
C GLN A 244 -7.61 15.26 -32.31
N SER A 245 -6.83 15.51 -31.25
CA SER A 245 -5.37 15.40 -31.35
C SER A 245 -4.94 13.96 -31.56
N ARG A 246 -4.00 13.74 -32.49
CA ARG A 246 -3.34 12.44 -32.68
C ARG A 246 -2.60 11.94 -31.44
N PHE A 247 -2.30 12.83 -30.49
CA PHE A 247 -1.61 12.52 -29.23
C PHE A 247 -2.57 12.36 -28.04
N PHE A 248 -3.89 12.34 -28.27
CA PHE A 248 -4.88 12.29 -27.19
C PHE A 248 -4.83 11.02 -26.33
N ASP A 249 -4.26 9.93 -26.85
CA ASP A 249 -4.05 8.67 -26.14
C ASP A 249 -2.59 8.41 -25.73
N TYR A 250 -1.67 9.35 -26.00
CA TYR A 250 -0.28 9.22 -25.54
C TYR A 250 -0.23 9.15 -23.99
N PRO A 251 0.67 8.38 -23.40
CA PRO A 251 0.79 8.32 -21.95
C PRO A 251 1.25 9.67 -21.40
N VAL A 252 0.59 10.12 -20.34
CA VAL A 252 0.98 11.28 -19.52
C VAL A 252 1.16 10.81 -18.08
N TRP A 253 2.06 11.45 -17.34
CA TRP A 253 2.45 11.06 -16.00
C TRP A 253 2.34 12.25 -15.04
N LEU A 254 2.19 11.97 -13.74
CA LEU A 254 1.98 13.02 -12.75
C LEU A 254 3.18 13.98 -12.64
N VAL A 255 4.39 13.43 -12.71
CA VAL A 255 5.65 14.19 -12.56
C VAL A 255 6.61 13.84 -13.68
N GLY A 256 7.11 14.86 -14.36
CA GLY A 256 7.98 14.70 -15.52
C GLY A 256 7.29 14.01 -16.69
N GLU A 257 8.10 13.58 -17.66
CA GLU A 257 7.63 12.95 -18.91
C GLU A 257 7.67 11.41 -18.84
N ARG A 258 7.93 10.84 -17.67
CA ARG A 258 8.06 9.40 -17.46
C ARG A 258 7.30 8.92 -16.23
N ILE A 259 6.96 7.64 -16.23
CA ILE A 259 6.34 6.97 -15.08
C ILE A 259 7.29 6.99 -13.86
N THR A 260 6.73 7.25 -12.70
CA THR A 260 7.46 7.21 -11.42
C THR A 260 6.69 6.42 -10.37
N ILE A 261 7.26 6.29 -9.17
CA ILE A 261 6.50 5.74 -8.04
C ILE A 261 5.29 6.59 -7.62
N ALA A 262 5.20 7.87 -8.02
CA ALA A 262 3.99 8.65 -7.81
C ALA A 262 2.81 8.04 -8.56
N ASP A 263 3.05 7.51 -9.75
CA ASP A 263 1.99 6.94 -10.59
C ASP A 263 1.62 5.52 -10.15
N LEU A 264 2.63 4.66 -10.02
CA LEU A 264 2.46 3.25 -9.67
C LEU A 264 1.76 3.06 -8.32
N ALA A 265 1.87 4.06 -7.42
CA ALA A 265 1.25 4.01 -6.11
C ALA A 265 -0.28 3.90 -6.16
N PHE A 266 -0.93 4.41 -7.22
CA PHE A 266 -2.39 4.40 -7.36
C PHE A 266 -2.92 3.10 -7.98
N VAL A 267 -2.14 2.41 -8.81
CA VAL A 267 -2.60 1.26 -9.62
C VAL A 267 -3.40 0.23 -8.83
N PRO A 268 -2.92 -0.30 -7.68
CA PRO A 268 -3.68 -1.32 -6.96
C PRO A 268 -5.01 -0.81 -6.39
N TRP A 269 -5.09 0.49 -6.11
CA TRP A 269 -6.28 1.14 -5.55
C TRP A 269 -7.30 1.50 -6.64
N ASN A 270 -6.84 1.90 -7.83
CA ASN A 270 -7.72 2.11 -8.99
C ASN A 270 -8.52 0.85 -9.34
N ASN A 271 -7.93 -0.33 -9.12
CA ASN A 271 -8.55 -1.61 -9.42
C ASN A 271 -9.63 -2.07 -8.41
N VAL A 272 -9.90 -1.30 -7.35
CA VAL A 272 -10.84 -1.72 -6.29
C VAL A 272 -11.93 -0.69 -5.95
N VAL A 273 -11.90 0.50 -6.56
CA VAL A 273 -12.86 1.57 -6.25
C VAL A 273 -14.22 1.40 -6.93
N ASP A 274 -14.31 0.54 -7.94
CA ASP A 274 -15.58 0.06 -8.49
C ASP A 274 -16.47 -0.56 -7.41
N ARG A 275 -15.87 -1.20 -6.41
CA ARG A 275 -16.57 -1.77 -5.24
C ARG A 275 -17.28 -0.72 -4.40
N ILE A 276 -16.87 0.54 -4.44
CA ILE A 276 -17.56 1.64 -3.74
C ILE A 276 -18.44 2.46 -4.68
N GLY A 277 -18.67 1.99 -5.92
CA GLY A 277 -19.56 2.62 -6.89
C GLY A 277 -18.92 3.80 -7.62
N ILE A 278 -17.60 3.79 -7.77
CA ILE A 278 -16.87 4.75 -8.60
C ILE A 278 -16.48 4.06 -9.91
N ASP A 279 -16.98 4.55 -11.03
CA ASP A 279 -16.61 4.09 -12.37
C ASP A 279 -15.54 5.02 -12.95
N ILE A 280 -14.27 4.64 -12.80
CA ILE A 280 -13.13 5.42 -13.31
C ILE A 280 -13.26 5.71 -14.81
N LYS A 281 -13.79 4.78 -15.61
CA LYS A 281 -13.89 4.96 -17.06
C LYS A 281 -14.85 6.09 -17.43
N VAL A 282 -15.94 6.23 -16.68
CA VAL A 282 -16.99 7.20 -16.94
C VAL A 282 -16.71 8.52 -16.22
N GLU A 283 -16.30 8.46 -14.95
CA GLU A 283 -16.16 9.64 -14.09
C GLU A 283 -14.80 10.35 -14.28
N PHE A 284 -13.73 9.62 -14.64
CA PHE A 284 -12.36 10.15 -14.69
C PHE A 284 -11.60 9.66 -15.95
N PRO A 285 -11.90 10.20 -17.14
CA PRO A 285 -11.35 9.72 -18.42
C PRO A 285 -9.82 9.72 -18.50
N GLU A 286 -9.14 10.73 -17.94
CA GLU A 286 -7.68 10.78 -17.94
C GLU A 286 -7.07 9.75 -16.99
N VAL A 287 -7.63 9.59 -15.80
CA VAL A 287 -7.25 8.52 -14.87
C VAL A 287 -7.45 7.14 -15.52
N TYR A 288 -8.53 6.95 -16.29
CA TYR A 288 -8.77 5.70 -17.01
C TYR A 288 -7.68 5.38 -18.03
N LYS A 289 -7.27 6.35 -18.87
CA LYS A 289 -6.18 6.14 -19.83
C LYS A 289 -4.86 5.87 -19.11
N TRP A 290 -4.56 6.65 -18.09
CA TRP A 290 -3.35 6.55 -17.28
C TRP A 290 -3.23 5.19 -16.60
N THR A 291 -4.29 4.73 -15.92
CA THR A 291 -4.29 3.41 -15.28
C THR A 291 -4.17 2.28 -16.29
N LYS A 292 -4.83 2.41 -17.46
CA LYS A 292 -4.74 1.41 -18.53
C LYS A 292 -3.33 1.30 -19.11
N HIS A 293 -2.61 2.41 -19.24
CA HIS A 293 -1.20 2.40 -19.66
C HIS A 293 -0.31 1.69 -18.64
N MET A 294 -0.49 1.94 -17.34
CA MET A 294 0.23 1.22 -16.29
C MET A 294 -0.10 -0.27 -16.24
N MET A 295 -1.38 -0.63 -16.35
CA MET A 295 -1.86 -2.02 -16.28
C MET A 295 -1.41 -2.89 -17.47
N ARG A 296 -0.97 -2.28 -18.58
CA ARG A 296 -0.40 -3.01 -19.73
C ARG A 296 1.09 -3.34 -19.57
N ARG A 297 1.75 -2.79 -18.56
CA ARG A 297 3.19 -3.00 -18.36
C ARG A 297 3.44 -4.45 -17.92
N PRO A 298 4.38 -5.18 -18.54
CA PRO A 298 4.63 -6.57 -18.20
C PRO A 298 4.99 -6.79 -16.71
N ALA A 299 5.76 -5.88 -16.12
CA ALA A 299 6.13 -5.98 -14.70
C ALA A 299 4.92 -5.80 -13.77
N VAL A 300 4.03 -4.84 -14.05
CA VAL A 300 2.76 -4.67 -13.32
C VAL A 300 1.89 -5.92 -13.42
N ILE A 301 1.75 -6.49 -14.62
CA ILE A 301 0.97 -7.72 -14.84
C ILE A 301 1.54 -8.88 -14.04
N ARG A 302 2.88 -9.07 -14.04
CA ARG A 302 3.53 -10.13 -13.27
C ARG A 302 3.31 -9.95 -11.76
N ALA A 303 3.53 -8.75 -11.24
CA ALA A 303 3.36 -8.45 -9.82
C ALA A 303 1.93 -8.71 -9.34
N LEU A 304 0.93 -8.32 -10.14
CA LEU A 304 -0.49 -8.47 -9.77
C LEU A 304 -1.00 -9.92 -9.83
N ARG A 305 -0.30 -10.84 -10.52
CA ARG A 305 -0.63 -12.28 -10.44
C ARG A 305 -0.29 -12.89 -9.08
N GLY A 306 0.70 -12.31 -8.38
CA GLY A 306 1.18 -12.82 -7.09
C GLY A 306 1.99 -14.11 -7.22
N ASP A 307 2.67 -14.29 -8.37
CA ASP A 307 3.47 -15.47 -8.70
C ASP A 307 4.89 -15.43 -8.10
N GLN A 308 5.30 -14.31 -7.50
CA GLN A 308 6.62 -14.07 -6.88
C GLN A 308 6.50 -13.90 -5.37
#